data_AF-A0A3D2ATH3-F1
#
_entry.id   AF-A0A3D2ATH3-F1
#
_cell.length_a   1.000
_cell.length_b   1.000
_cell.length_c   1.000
_cell.angle_alpha   90.00
_cell.angle_beta   90.00
_cell.angle_gamma   90.00
#
_symmetry.space_group_name_H-M   'P 1'
#
loop_
_entity.id
_entity.type
_entity.pdbx_description
1 polymer ?
#
loop_
_entity_poly.entity_id
_entity_poly.type
_entity_poly.pdbx_seq_one_letter_code
_entity_poly.pdbx_strand_id
1 'polypeptide(L)'
;MITSTRRSSGSAPAIVSLIATILFLAAAGWLFLNRQYVLDQIVVWQYSPTKSIEQLVTESGMGEKGRFYFYASRPVLSDASSFNQECKRQEESSAILGCYSGRKIFIYDIADERLAGIKEVTAAHEMLHAAYERMPEEEKSRVNSLLDVEYQKVLAQSDDDALKERMAYYARTEPGEHNNELHSIIATEVKTVSSGLEEHYDTYFDDRQKVVALHGSYNSKFEELRQSSEQLKTELETLSDDINISSDQYNADISSLNADIEQFNAQADTGTYATETEFQAARAALLSRVDELKQRREVIDVKIANYEAKRLSYNKTVDESNSLTRSLDSSLAPAPSI
;
A
#
# COMPACT_ATOMS: atom_id res chain seq x y z
N MET A 1 -28.54 -77.73 56.31
CA MET A 1 -29.10 -76.35 56.21
C MET A 1 -28.08 -75.40 56.80
N ILE A 2 -27.52 -74.37 56.18
CA ILE A 2 -27.56 -73.77 54.84
C ILE A 2 -26.15 -73.18 54.66
N THR A 3 -25.44 -73.52 53.59
CA THR A 3 -24.16 -72.91 53.21
C THR A 3 -24.42 -71.52 52.62
N SER A 4 -23.91 -70.48 53.29
CA SER A 4 -23.97 -69.09 52.82
C SER A 4 -22.76 -68.76 51.95
N THR A 5 -22.96 -68.76 50.63
CA THR A 5 -21.99 -68.23 49.66
C THR A 5 -22.13 -66.71 49.58
N ARG A 6 -21.16 -65.99 50.13
CA ARG A 6 -20.98 -64.54 49.96
C ARG A 6 -20.53 -64.28 48.51
N ARG A 7 -21.45 -63.87 47.63
CA ARG A 7 -21.10 -63.29 46.31
C ARG A 7 -20.37 -61.98 46.55
N SER A 8 -19.07 -61.90 46.25
CA SER A 8 -18.40 -60.62 46.06
C SER A 8 -18.98 -59.97 44.81
N SER A 9 -19.83 -58.96 44.99
CA SER A 9 -20.36 -58.13 43.92
C SER A 9 -19.18 -57.41 43.25
N GLY A 10 -18.93 -57.73 41.98
CA GLY A 10 -17.89 -57.08 41.17
C GLY A 10 -18.24 -55.61 40.93
N SER A 11 -17.69 -54.72 41.75
CA SER A 11 -17.73 -53.27 41.58
C SER A 11 -16.75 -52.77 40.52
N ALA A 12 -15.69 -53.52 40.23
CA ALA A 12 -14.67 -53.17 39.24
C ALA A 12 -15.22 -52.97 37.81
N PRO A 13 -16.02 -53.89 37.21
CA PRO A 13 -16.54 -53.69 35.84
C PRO A 13 -17.54 -52.52 35.73
N ALA A 14 -18.31 -52.24 36.79
CA ALA A 14 -19.22 -51.11 36.83
C ALA A 14 -18.49 -49.76 36.91
N ILE A 15 -17.40 -49.69 37.69
CA ILE A 15 -16.54 -48.51 37.79
C ILE A 15 -15.82 -48.26 36.45
N VAL A 16 -15.29 -49.31 35.82
CA VAL A 16 -14.65 -49.21 34.49
C VAL A 16 -15.62 -48.70 33.42
N SER A 17 -16.86 -49.23 33.40
CA SER A 17 -17.89 -48.78 32.47
C SER A 17 -18.28 -47.32 32.70
N LEU A 18 -18.38 -46.88 33.96
CA LEU A 18 -18.71 -45.49 34.29
C LEU A 18 -17.59 -44.53 33.85
N ILE A 19 -16.33 -44.89 34.10
CA ILE A 19 -15.16 -44.11 33.67
C ILE A 19 -15.13 -44.02 32.14
N ALA A 20 -15.35 -45.13 31.43
CA ALA A 20 -15.40 -45.13 29.97
C ALA A 20 -16.50 -44.22 29.42
N THR A 21 -17.70 -44.23 30.02
CA THR A 21 -18.79 -43.34 29.63
C THR A 21 -18.45 -41.87 29.89
N ILE A 22 -17.85 -41.55 31.04
CA ILE A 22 -17.44 -40.17 31.35
C ILE A 22 -16.38 -39.69 30.36
N LEU A 23 -15.38 -40.52 30.06
CA LEU A 23 -14.35 -40.19 29.07
C LEU A 23 -14.95 -40.01 27.68
N PHE A 24 -15.90 -40.85 27.29
CA PHE A 24 -16.60 -40.71 26.01
C PHE A 24 -17.41 -39.42 25.93
N LEU A 25 -18.16 -39.08 26.98
CA LEU A 25 -18.94 -37.84 27.04
C LEU A 25 -18.03 -36.60 27.07
N ALA A 26 -16.89 -36.67 27.79
CA ALA A 26 -15.89 -35.61 27.82
C ALA A 26 -15.25 -35.42 26.44
N ALA A 27 -14.88 -36.51 25.75
CA ALA A 27 -14.34 -36.46 24.40
C ALA A 27 -15.37 -35.92 23.38
N ALA A 28 -16.63 -36.38 23.45
CA ALA A 28 -17.71 -35.89 22.61
C ALA A 28 -18.00 -34.40 22.85
N GLY A 29 -18.03 -33.97 24.12
CA GLY A 29 -18.18 -32.56 24.50
C GLY A 29 -17.02 -31.71 24.00
N TRP A 30 -15.79 -32.19 24.14
CA TRP A 30 -14.60 -31.49 23.62
C TRP A 30 -14.62 -31.38 22.09
N LEU A 31 -14.97 -32.45 21.38
CA LEU A 31 -15.11 -32.43 19.91
C LEU A 31 -16.20 -31.48 19.45
N PHE A 32 -17.31 -31.39 20.19
CA PHE A 32 -18.38 -30.45 19.88
C PHE A 32 -17.92 -29.00 20.04
N LEU A 33 -17.25 -28.68 21.15
CA LEU A 33 -16.74 -27.34 21.43
C LEU A 33 -15.58 -26.93 20.51
N ASN A 34 -14.75 -27.90 20.09
CA ASN A 34 -13.56 -27.66 19.27
C ASN A 34 -13.76 -28.14 17.82
N ARG A 35 -15.01 -28.26 17.37
CA ARG A 35 -15.35 -28.83 16.06
C ARG A 35 -14.59 -28.15 14.92
N GLN A 36 -14.52 -26.83 14.93
CA GLN A 36 -13.83 -26.07 13.88
C GLN A 36 -12.33 -26.36 13.87
N TYR A 37 -11.68 -26.34 15.04
CA TYR A 37 -10.26 -26.67 15.17
C TYR A 37 -9.93 -28.08 14.67
N VAL A 38 -10.79 -29.07 14.96
CA VAL A 38 -10.62 -30.45 14.47
C VAL A 38 -10.74 -30.51 12.94
N LEU A 39 -11.70 -29.80 12.35
CA LEU A 39 -11.84 -29.72 10.90
C LEU A 39 -10.62 -29.07 10.26
N ASP A 40 -10.13 -27.96 10.83
CA ASP A 40 -8.92 -27.29 10.37
C ASP A 40 -7.70 -28.21 10.45
N GLN A 41 -7.56 -28.98 11.54
CA GLN A 41 -6.46 -29.93 11.69
C GLN A 41 -6.49 -31.04 10.63
N ILE A 42 -7.68 -31.55 10.28
CA ILE A 42 -7.84 -32.52 9.20
C ILE A 42 -7.45 -31.89 7.86
N VAL A 43 -7.84 -30.63 7.61
CA VAL A 43 -7.46 -29.92 6.40
C VAL A 43 -5.95 -29.75 6.30
N VAL A 44 -5.29 -29.31 7.38
CA VAL A 44 -3.83 -29.14 7.42
C VAL A 44 -3.11 -30.46 7.16
N TRP A 45 -3.57 -31.58 7.72
CA TRP A 45 -2.98 -32.89 7.44
C TRP A 45 -3.13 -33.36 5.99
N GLN A 46 -4.15 -32.88 5.28
CA GLN A 46 -4.42 -33.25 3.90
C GLN A 46 -3.85 -32.25 2.89
N TYR A 47 -3.45 -31.06 3.36
CA TYR A 47 -2.92 -30.01 2.52
C TYR A 47 -1.40 -30.18 2.38
N SER A 48 -0.92 -30.23 1.14
CA SER A 48 0.52 -30.25 0.84
C SER A 48 0.90 -28.90 0.25
N PRO A 49 1.53 -27.99 1.02
CA PRO A 49 1.93 -26.69 0.51
C PRO A 49 2.98 -26.84 -0.60
N THR A 50 2.94 -25.95 -1.59
CA THR A 50 4.06 -25.79 -2.53
C THR A 50 5.19 -25.02 -1.85
N LYS A 51 6.41 -25.06 -2.42
CA LYS A 51 7.53 -24.25 -1.93
C LYS A 51 7.20 -22.76 -1.88
N SER A 52 6.49 -22.24 -2.88
CA SER A 52 6.08 -20.83 -2.90
C SER A 52 5.14 -20.49 -1.74
N ILE A 53 4.19 -21.37 -1.41
CA ILE A 53 3.31 -21.20 -0.25
C ILE A 53 4.08 -21.29 1.08
N GLU A 54 5.08 -22.18 1.19
CA GLU A 54 5.96 -22.25 2.38
C GLU A 54 6.82 -20.98 2.54
N GLN A 55 7.27 -20.39 1.43
CA GLN A 55 8.01 -19.13 1.43
C GLN A 55 7.15 -17.98 1.97
N LEU A 56 5.88 -17.87 1.53
CA LEU A 56 4.97 -16.83 2.03
C LEU A 56 4.88 -16.84 3.57
N VAL A 57 4.78 -18.02 4.18
CA VAL A 57 4.73 -18.18 5.64
C VAL A 57 6.04 -17.72 6.29
N THR A 58 7.17 -18.17 5.74
CA THR A 58 8.50 -17.92 6.34
C THR A 58 8.92 -16.46 6.21
N GLU A 59 8.67 -15.87 5.05
CA GLU A 59 9.09 -14.50 4.70
C GLU A 59 8.20 -13.44 5.37
N SER A 60 6.90 -13.71 5.51
CA SER A 60 6.00 -12.83 6.30
C SER A 60 6.19 -12.94 7.82
N GLY A 61 6.99 -13.90 8.30
CA GLY A 61 7.25 -14.08 9.73
C GLY A 61 6.12 -14.75 10.51
N MET A 62 5.21 -15.45 9.83
CA MET A 62 4.16 -16.22 10.48
C MET A 62 4.75 -17.28 11.41
N GLY A 63 4.22 -17.35 12.62
CA GLY A 63 4.53 -18.39 13.60
C GLY A 63 3.70 -19.65 13.39
N GLU A 64 3.76 -20.57 14.35
CA GLU A 64 3.11 -21.88 14.24
C GLU A 64 1.59 -21.79 14.03
N LYS A 65 0.90 -20.95 14.81
CA LYS A 65 -0.55 -20.79 14.72
C LYS A 65 -0.98 -19.98 13.50
N GLY A 66 -0.20 -18.98 13.08
CA GLY A 66 -0.42 -18.27 11.81
C GLY A 66 -0.31 -19.22 10.61
N ARG A 67 0.76 -20.02 10.55
CA ARG A 67 0.94 -21.08 9.55
C ARG A 67 -0.21 -22.09 9.56
N PHE A 68 -0.67 -22.49 10.74
CA PHE A 68 -1.80 -23.42 10.88
C PHE A 68 -3.07 -22.85 10.24
N TYR A 69 -3.46 -21.61 10.56
CA TYR A 69 -4.65 -21.00 9.97
C TYR A 69 -4.51 -20.69 8.48
N PHE A 70 -3.30 -20.32 8.05
CA PHE A 70 -3.00 -20.19 6.63
C PHE A 70 -3.25 -21.51 5.90
N TYR A 71 -2.63 -22.61 6.31
CA TYR A 71 -2.80 -23.93 5.66
C TYR A 71 -4.18 -24.55 5.83
N ALA A 72 -4.85 -24.32 6.96
CA ALA A 72 -6.25 -24.70 7.15
C ALA A 72 -7.17 -24.03 6.12
N SER A 73 -6.71 -22.91 5.56
CA SER A 73 -7.41 -22.15 4.52
C SER A 73 -6.89 -22.46 3.11
N ARG A 74 -6.16 -23.57 2.91
CA ARG A 74 -5.76 -24.10 1.59
C ARG A 74 -5.31 -23.03 0.59
N PRO A 75 -4.26 -22.24 0.91
CA PRO A 75 -3.90 -21.07 0.15
C PRO A 75 -3.45 -21.45 -1.25
N VAL A 76 -3.71 -20.57 -2.21
CA VAL A 76 -3.26 -20.74 -3.59
C VAL A 76 -2.76 -19.42 -4.15
N LEU A 77 -1.67 -19.50 -4.91
CA LEU A 77 -1.21 -18.43 -5.79
C LEU A 77 -1.90 -18.62 -7.15
N SER A 78 -2.69 -17.65 -7.54
CA SER A 78 -3.51 -17.68 -8.74
C SER A 78 -3.03 -16.66 -9.75
N ASP A 79 -3.00 -17.03 -11.03
CA ASP A 79 -2.92 -16.05 -12.11
C ASP A 79 -4.17 -15.15 -12.14
N ALA A 80 -4.11 -14.08 -12.92
CA ALA A 80 -5.19 -13.09 -13.04
C ALA A 80 -6.55 -13.73 -13.39
N SER A 81 -6.57 -14.70 -14.31
CA SER A 81 -7.83 -15.32 -14.77
C SER A 81 -8.47 -16.19 -13.70
N SER A 82 -7.67 -16.99 -13.00
CA SER A 82 -8.09 -17.87 -11.92
C SER A 82 -8.47 -17.06 -10.68
N PHE A 83 -7.69 -16.02 -10.38
CA PHE A 83 -7.93 -15.13 -9.25
C PHE A 83 -9.29 -14.43 -9.36
N ASN A 84 -9.62 -13.83 -10.51
CA ASN A 84 -10.88 -13.10 -10.71
C ASN A 84 -12.14 -13.98 -10.69
N GLN A 85 -12.01 -15.29 -10.83
CA GLN A 85 -13.14 -16.23 -10.70
C GLN A 85 -13.52 -16.44 -9.24
N GLU A 86 -12.52 -16.44 -8.35
CA GLU A 86 -12.65 -16.77 -6.93
C GLU A 86 -12.78 -15.51 -6.06
N CYS A 87 -12.00 -14.47 -6.38
CA CYS A 87 -12.04 -13.15 -5.75
C CYS A 87 -12.69 -12.14 -6.70
N LYS A 88 -13.98 -11.86 -6.51
CA LYS A 88 -14.72 -10.91 -7.35
C LYS A 88 -14.54 -9.47 -6.84
N ARG A 89 -13.97 -8.62 -7.69
CA ARG A 89 -13.90 -7.17 -7.49
C ARG A 89 -15.30 -6.56 -7.46
N GLN A 90 -15.58 -5.71 -6.47
CA GLN A 90 -16.88 -5.03 -6.30
C GLN A 90 -16.91 -3.63 -6.94
N GLU A 91 -15.79 -2.88 -6.90
CA GLU A 91 -15.66 -1.57 -7.57
C GLU A 91 -14.39 -1.53 -8.43
N GLU A 92 -14.43 -0.85 -9.58
CA GLU A 92 -13.29 -0.83 -10.51
C GLU A 92 -12.05 -0.10 -9.98
N SER A 93 -12.25 0.83 -9.04
CA SER A 93 -11.22 1.71 -8.51
C SER A 93 -10.32 1.08 -7.44
N SER A 94 -10.57 -0.17 -7.03
CA SER A 94 -9.79 -0.84 -5.98
C SER A 94 -9.29 -2.21 -6.45
N ALA A 95 -7.96 -2.38 -6.52
CA ALA A 95 -7.34 -3.66 -6.84
C ALA A 95 -7.37 -4.56 -5.60
N ILE A 96 -8.04 -5.71 -5.71
CA ILE A 96 -8.01 -6.75 -4.69
C ILE A 96 -6.85 -7.69 -5.00
N LEU A 97 -5.93 -7.86 -4.05
CA LEU A 97 -4.72 -8.68 -4.23
C LEU A 97 -4.84 -10.07 -3.61
N GLY A 98 -5.76 -10.22 -2.67
CA GLY A 98 -6.09 -11.47 -2.01
C GLY A 98 -7.55 -11.50 -1.59
N CYS A 99 -8.09 -12.69 -1.33
CA CYS A 99 -9.33 -12.78 -0.59
C CYS A 99 -9.40 -14.08 0.22
N TYR A 100 -10.02 -13.96 1.39
CA TYR A 100 -10.45 -15.07 2.22
C TYR A 100 -11.95 -15.33 2.00
N SER A 101 -12.28 -16.36 1.22
CA SER A 101 -13.65 -16.69 0.85
C SER A 101 -13.93 -18.18 0.93
N GLY A 102 -15.07 -18.56 1.51
CA GLY A 102 -15.43 -19.97 1.68
C GLY A 102 -14.39 -20.79 2.47
N ARG A 103 -13.69 -20.14 3.42
CA ARG A 103 -12.55 -20.68 4.17
C ARG A 103 -11.35 -21.08 3.31
N LYS A 104 -11.18 -20.41 2.17
CA LYS A 104 -10.01 -20.54 1.32
C LYS A 104 -9.34 -19.20 1.14
N ILE A 105 -8.01 -19.22 1.05
CA ILE A 105 -7.20 -18.05 0.74
C ILE A 105 -6.77 -18.13 -0.73
N PHE A 106 -7.01 -17.06 -1.47
CA PHE A 106 -6.52 -16.88 -2.82
C PHE A 106 -5.66 -15.63 -2.85
N ILE A 107 -4.48 -15.73 -3.46
CA ILE A 107 -3.51 -14.64 -3.55
C ILE A 107 -3.17 -14.46 -5.02
N TYR A 108 -3.21 -13.23 -5.52
CA TYR A 108 -2.83 -12.91 -6.88
C TYR A 108 -1.30 -13.06 -7.04
N ASP A 109 -0.87 -13.87 -8.00
CA ASP A 109 0.55 -14.12 -8.25
C ASP A 109 1.20 -12.99 -9.04
N ILE A 110 1.48 -11.89 -8.34
CA ILE A 110 2.14 -10.71 -8.89
C ILE A 110 3.60 -11.05 -9.22
N ALA A 111 3.97 -10.84 -10.50
CA ALA A 111 5.29 -11.17 -11.03
C ALA A 111 6.27 -9.98 -11.03
N ASP A 112 5.80 -8.76 -10.80
CA ASP A 112 6.65 -7.56 -10.85
C ASP A 112 7.59 -7.51 -9.64
N GLU A 113 8.89 -7.71 -9.87
CA GLU A 113 9.92 -7.72 -8.82
C GLU A 113 10.04 -6.37 -8.09
N ARG A 114 9.55 -5.27 -8.68
CA ARG A 114 9.48 -3.98 -7.98
C ARG A 114 8.51 -4.04 -6.81
N LEU A 115 7.58 -4.99 -6.80
CA LEU A 115 6.58 -5.18 -5.77
C LEU A 115 6.91 -6.41 -4.88
N ALA A 116 8.17 -6.85 -4.86
CA ALA A 116 8.62 -7.91 -3.95
C ALA A 116 8.19 -7.62 -2.49
N GLY A 117 7.64 -8.64 -1.81
CA GLY A 117 7.05 -8.52 -0.49
C GLY A 117 5.53 -8.38 -0.49
N ILE A 118 4.91 -8.00 -1.61
CA ILE A 118 3.46 -7.76 -1.63
C ILE A 118 2.65 -9.06 -1.45
N LYS A 119 3.12 -10.18 -2.02
CA LYS A 119 2.42 -11.48 -1.89
C LYS A 119 2.47 -11.99 -0.47
N GLU A 120 3.59 -11.78 0.21
CA GLU A 120 3.81 -12.15 1.61
C GLU A 120 2.92 -11.31 2.54
N VAL A 121 2.82 -10.02 2.28
CA VAL A 121 1.92 -9.10 3.02
C VAL A 121 0.46 -9.49 2.79
N THR A 122 0.04 -9.73 1.55
CA THR A 122 -1.30 -10.23 1.25
C THR A 122 -1.56 -11.57 1.93
N ALA A 123 -0.62 -12.52 1.88
CA ALA A 123 -0.78 -13.82 2.54
C ALA A 123 -1.03 -13.69 4.05
N ALA A 124 -0.28 -12.79 4.71
CA ALA A 124 -0.47 -12.49 6.12
C ALA A 124 -1.80 -11.81 6.41
N HIS A 125 -2.20 -10.85 5.57
CA HIS A 125 -3.51 -10.19 5.66
C HIS A 125 -4.66 -11.20 5.56
N GLU A 126 -4.66 -12.06 4.55
CA GLU A 126 -5.71 -13.07 4.37
C GLU A 126 -5.70 -14.15 5.47
N MET A 127 -4.51 -14.49 5.99
CA MET A 127 -4.39 -15.38 7.16
C MET A 127 -5.05 -14.77 8.40
N LEU A 128 -4.93 -13.45 8.58
CA LEU A 128 -5.52 -12.75 9.73
C LEU A 128 -7.04 -12.70 9.64
N HIS A 129 -7.64 -12.62 8.46
CA HIS A 129 -9.09 -12.83 8.30
C HIS A 129 -9.51 -14.24 8.72
N ALA A 130 -8.74 -15.26 8.34
CA ALA A 130 -8.99 -16.64 8.76
C ALA A 130 -8.85 -16.80 10.29
N ALA A 131 -7.91 -16.09 10.91
CA ALA A 131 -7.72 -16.05 12.35
C ALA A 131 -8.87 -15.33 13.06
N TYR A 132 -9.29 -14.18 12.53
CA TYR A 132 -10.37 -13.36 13.06
C TYR A 132 -11.70 -14.12 13.02
N GLU A 133 -12.04 -14.81 11.91
CA GLU A 133 -13.26 -15.65 11.84
C GLU A 133 -13.33 -16.65 13.01
N ARG A 134 -12.18 -17.26 13.34
CA ARG A 134 -12.05 -18.33 14.36
C ARG A 134 -11.93 -17.80 15.78
N MET A 135 -11.75 -16.50 15.96
CA MET A 135 -11.56 -15.88 17.27
C MET A 135 -12.86 -15.94 18.09
N PRO A 136 -12.81 -16.33 19.39
CA PRO A 136 -13.97 -16.25 20.27
C PRO A 136 -14.52 -14.83 20.40
N GLU A 137 -15.83 -14.67 20.55
CA GLU A 137 -16.48 -13.34 20.59
C GLU A 137 -15.99 -12.44 21.73
N GLU A 138 -15.65 -13.02 22.89
CA GLU A 138 -15.07 -12.26 24.01
C GLU A 138 -13.69 -11.69 23.64
N GLU A 139 -12.87 -12.49 22.96
CA GLU A 139 -11.55 -12.05 22.48
C GLU A 139 -11.69 -11.01 21.36
N LYS A 140 -12.61 -11.21 20.41
CA LYS A 140 -12.92 -10.22 19.37
C LYS A 140 -13.31 -8.88 19.98
N SER A 141 -14.21 -8.87 20.97
CA SER A 141 -14.64 -7.64 21.64
C SER A 141 -13.46 -6.88 22.27
N ARG A 142 -12.56 -7.61 22.95
CA ARG A 142 -11.33 -7.04 23.51
C ARG A 142 -10.42 -6.47 22.43
N VAL A 143 -10.15 -7.23 21.37
CA VAL A 143 -9.24 -6.85 20.29
C VAL A 143 -9.80 -5.66 19.50
N ASN A 144 -11.08 -5.66 19.17
CA ASN A 144 -11.75 -4.57 18.46
C ASN A 144 -11.62 -3.24 19.21
N SER A 145 -11.77 -3.27 20.53
CA SER A 145 -11.57 -2.08 21.36
C SER A 145 -10.13 -1.54 21.26
N LEU A 146 -9.14 -2.41 21.11
CA LEU A 146 -7.74 -2.01 20.91
C LEU A 146 -7.49 -1.50 19.48
N LEU A 147 -8.10 -2.13 18.47
CA LEU A 147 -8.01 -1.74 17.07
C LEU A 147 -8.59 -0.34 16.84
N ASP A 148 -9.76 -0.04 17.42
CA ASP A 148 -10.39 1.28 17.32
C ASP A 148 -9.47 2.38 17.88
N VAL A 149 -8.85 2.14 19.04
CA VAL A 149 -7.90 3.08 19.66
C VAL A 149 -6.65 3.26 18.80
N GLU A 150 -6.08 2.16 18.29
CA GLU A 150 -4.89 2.21 17.45
C GLU A 150 -5.19 2.90 16.13
N TYR A 151 -6.35 2.67 15.52
CA TYR A 151 -6.78 3.34 14.31
C TYR A 151 -6.87 4.86 14.50
N GLN A 152 -7.48 5.33 15.60
CA GLN A 152 -7.51 6.77 15.90
C GLN A 152 -6.10 7.35 16.11
N LYS A 153 -5.19 6.59 16.73
CA LYS A 153 -3.80 7.00 16.91
C LYS A 153 -3.07 7.11 15.57
N VAL A 154 -3.25 6.16 14.66
CA VAL A 154 -2.67 6.21 13.32
C VAL A 154 -3.17 7.45 12.58
N LEU A 155 -4.48 7.66 12.51
CA LEU A 155 -5.06 8.84 11.86
C LEU A 155 -4.52 10.17 12.41
N ALA A 156 -4.29 10.25 13.73
CA ALA A 156 -3.77 11.47 14.36
C ALA A 156 -2.28 11.71 14.09
N GLN A 157 -1.52 10.72 13.63
CA GLN A 157 -0.06 10.79 13.47
C GLN A 157 0.38 11.06 12.04
N SER A 158 -0.39 10.65 11.04
CA SER A 158 0.09 10.59 9.66
C SER A 158 -0.70 11.43 8.65
N ASP A 159 -1.77 12.15 9.05
CA ASP A 159 -2.75 12.74 8.09
C ASP A 159 -3.03 11.74 6.95
N ASP A 160 -3.18 10.46 7.31
CA ASP A 160 -3.22 9.35 6.38
C ASP A 160 -4.61 9.23 5.75
N ASP A 161 -4.87 10.17 4.85
CA ASP A 161 -6.07 10.22 4.05
C ASP A 161 -6.23 8.92 3.23
N ALA A 162 -5.13 8.26 2.86
CA ALA A 162 -5.17 7.00 2.12
C ALA A 162 -5.78 5.85 2.93
N LEU A 163 -5.36 5.66 4.19
CA LEU A 163 -5.98 4.66 5.08
C LEU A 163 -7.45 5.00 5.34
N LYS A 164 -7.78 6.27 5.56
CA LYS A 164 -9.15 6.71 5.79
C LYS A 164 -10.06 6.44 4.58
N GLU A 165 -9.58 6.75 3.38
CA GLU A 165 -10.29 6.48 2.12
C GLU A 165 -10.48 4.97 1.91
N ARG A 166 -9.45 4.16 2.18
CA ARG A 166 -9.51 2.70 2.08
C ARG A 166 -10.51 2.10 3.08
N MET A 167 -10.52 2.57 4.33
CA MET A 167 -11.52 2.13 5.31
C MET A 167 -12.93 2.59 4.95
N ALA A 168 -13.08 3.76 4.32
CA ALA A 168 -14.37 4.22 3.80
C ALA A 168 -14.86 3.39 2.60
N TYR A 169 -13.94 2.85 1.78
CA TYR A 169 -14.26 1.87 0.74
C TYR A 169 -14.79 0.58 1.35
N TYR A 170 -14.05 -0.05 2.28
CA TYR A 170 -14.49 -1.29 2.93
C TYR A 170 -15.83 -1.12 3.64
N ALA A 171 -16.08 0.02 4.29
CA ALA A 171 -17.37 0.29 4.93
C ALA A 171 -18.57 0.24 3.96
N ARG A 172 -18.35 0.53 2.66
CA ARG A 172 -19.39 0.45 1.62
C ARG A 172 -19.49 -0.93 0.99
N THR A 173 -18.37 -1.59 0.74
CA THR A 173 -18.33 -2.87 0.00
C THR A 173 -18.52 -4.08 0.90
N GLU A 174 -18.14 -3.98 2.19
CA GLU A 174 -18.12 -5.08 3.16
C GLU A 174 -18.72 -4.64 4.51
N PRO A 175 -20.05 -4.36 4.58
CA PRO A 175 -20.67 -3.88 5.80
C PRO A 175 -20.53 -4.86 6.96
N GLY A 176 -19.93 -4.41 8.07
CA GLY A 176 -19.69 -5.21 9.26
C GLY A 176 -18.27 -5.74 9.42
N GLU A 177 -17.44 -5.64 8.38
CA GLU A 177 -16.05 -6.17 8.39
C GLU A 177 -15.00 -5.15 8.85
N HIS A 178 -15.41 -3.94 9.26
CA HIS A 178 -14.48 -2.86 9.62
C HIS A 178 -13.33 -3.27 10.56
N ASN A 179 -13.66 -3.95 11.67
CA ASN A 179 -12.65 -4.41 12.63
C ASN A 179 -11.87 -5.63 12.14
N ASN A 180 -12.47 -6.45 11.27
CA ASN A 180 -11.77 -7.58 10.64
C ASN A 180 -10.69 -7.03 9.67
N GLU A 181 -11.02 -6.01 8.88
CA GLU A 181 -10.05 -5.30 8.04
C GLU A 181 -8.98 -4.62 8.88
N LEU A 182 -9.35 -3.82 9.89
CA LEU A 182 -8.36 -3.19 10.78
C LEU A 182 -7.44 -4.22 11.44
N HIS A 183 -7.97 -5.39 11.83
CA HIS A 183 -7.18 -6.46 12.44
C HIS A 183 -6.04 -6.91 11.52
N SER A 184 -6.33 -7.09 10.23
CA SER A 184 -5.35 -7.48 9.23
C SER A 184 -4.39 -6.32 8.89
N ILE A 185 -4.92 -5.14 8.57
CA ILE A 185 -4.16 -3.95 8.15
C ILE A 185 -3.16 -3.51 9.22
N ILE A 186 -3.60 -3.38 10.47
CA ILE A 186 -2.75 -2.89 11.55
C ILE A 186 -1.60 -3.87 11.80
N ALA A 187 -1.83 -5.18 11.67
CA ALA A 187 -0.78 -6.17 11.88
C ALA A 187 0.31 -6.07 10.82
N THR A 188 -0.08 -5.90 9.56
CA THR A 188 0.81 -6.01 8.40
C THR A 188 1.43 -4.69 7.98
N GLU A 189 0.81 -3.55 8.28
CA GLU A 189 1.20 -2.25 7.74
C GLU A 189 1.69 -1.26 8.79
N VAL A 190 1.19 -1.35 10.03
CA VAL A 190 1.51 -0.38 11.09
C VAL A 190 2.76 -0.83 11.85
N LYS A 191 3.81 -0.01 11.76
CA LYS A 191 5.12 -0.32 12.33
C LYS A 191 5.12 -0.54 13.84
N THR A 192 4.49 0.37 14.57
CA THR A 192 4.47 0.35 16.04
C THR A 192 3.04 0.44 16.55
N VAL A 193 2.56 -0.64 17.14
CA VAL A 193 1.23 -0.73 17.75
C VAL A 193 1.32 -0.70 19.28
N SER A 194 0.19 -0.56 19.97
CA SER A 194 0.13 -0.72 21.42
C SER A 194 0.59 -2.10 21.88
N SER A 195 1.12 -2.21 23.10
CA SER A 195 1.62 -3.49 23.64
C SER A 195 0.55 -4.59 23.68
N GLY A 196 -0.72 -4.23 23.93
CA GLY A 196 -1.82 -5.20 23.94
C GLY A 196 -2.18 -5.74 22.56
N LEU A 197 -1.94 -4.97 21.48
CA LEU A 197 -2.06 -5.46 20.10
C LEU A 197 -0.83 -6.26 19.70
N GLU A 198 0.37 -5.87 20.11
CA GLU A 198 1.58 -6.66 19.83
C GLU A 198 1.47 -8.05 20.47
N GLU A 199 1.07 -8.15 21.75
CA GLU A 199 0.82 -9.42 22.44
C GLU A 199 -0.24 -10.27 21.71
N HIS A 200 -1.26 -9.62 21.13
CA HIS A 200 -2.26 -10.32 20.32
C HIS A 200 -1.64 -10.88 19.03
N TYR A 201 -0.84 -10.09 18.33
CA TYR A 201 -0.24 -10.51 17.06
C TYR A 201 0.91 -11.52 17.23
N ASP A 202 1.60 -11.54 18.38
CA ASP A 202 2.58 -12.58 18.75
C ASP A 202 1.96 -13.99 18.77
N THR A 203 0.63 -14.09 18.82
CA THR A 203 -0.08 -15.35 18.67
C THR A 203 0.02 -15.92 17.24
N TYR A 204 0.22 -15.06 16.23
CA TYR A 204 0.19 -15.43 14.81
C TYR A 204 1.53 -15.28 14.10
N PHE A 205 2.40 -14.40 14.62
CA PHE A 205 3.72 -14.11 14.06
C PHE A 205 4.82 -14.46 15.07
N ASP A 206 5.87 -15.13 14.61
CA ASP A 206 7.12 -15.24 15.37
C ASP A 206 7.92 -13.92 15.30
N ASP A 207 7.73 -13.16 14.21
CA ASP A 207 8.32 -11.84 13.98
C ASP A 207 7.42 -11.01 13.07
N ARG A 208 6.50 -10.23 13.66
CA ARG A 208 5.59 -9.35 12.93
C ARG A 208 6.33 -8.25 12.15
N GLN A 209 7.53 -7.86 12.59
CA GLN A 209 8.28 -6.79 11.93
C GLN A 209 8.76 -7.20 10.54
N LYS A 210 8.83 -8.50 10.21
CA LYS A 210 9.09 -8.94 8.84
C LYS A 210 8.02 -8.50 7.86
N VAL A 211 6.74 -8.81 8.14
CA VAL A 211 5.65 -8.41 7.24
C VAL A 211 5.51 -6.89 7.14
N VAL A 212 5.69 -6.17 8.25
CA VAL A 212 5.73 -4.70 8.26
C VAL A 212 6.88 -4.15 7.40
N ALA A 213 8.07 -4.76 7.46
CA ALA A 213 9.21 -4.34 6.65
C ALA A 213 8.97 -4.60 5.16
N LEU A 214 8.32 -5.72 4.81
CA LEU A 214 7.93 -6.02 3.44
C LEU A 214 6.92 -4.97 2.92
N HIS A 215 5.90 -4.63 3.72
CA HIS A 215 4.96 -3.54 3.41
C HIS A 215 5.70 -2.23 3.17
N GLY A 216 6.54 -1.81 4.12
CA GLY A 216 7.31 -0.57 4.01
C GLY A 216 8.20 -0.53 2.77
N SER A 217 8.79 -1.66 2.38
CA SER A 217 9.71 -1.75 1.23
C SER A 217 9.02 -1.52 -0.11
N TYR A 218 7.86 -2.15 -0.37
CA TYR A 218 7.16 -1.90 -1.64
C TYR A 218 6.38 -0.58 -1.58
N ASN A 219 5.81 -0.22 -0.43
CA ASN A 219 5.01 0.99 -0.28
C ASN A 219 5.86 2.26 -0.44
N SER A 220 7.15 2.24 -0.04
CA SER A 220 8.05 3.38 -0.24
C SER A 220 8.18 3.76 -1.71
N LYS A 221 8.07 2.80 -2.65
CA LYS A 221 8.14 3.08 -4.09
C LYS A 221 6.94 3.89 -4.57
N PHE A 222 5.74 3.53 -4.11
CA PHE A 222 4.53 4.31 -4.41
C PHE A 222 4.63 5.73 -3.83
N GLU A 223 5.11 5.83 -2.59
CA GLU A 223 5.25 7.11 -1.92
C GLU A 223 6.32 8.00 -2.57
N GLU A 224 7.47 7.44 -2.95
CA GLU A 224 8.52 8.14 -3.68
C GLU A 224 8.03 8.67 -5.04
N LEU A 225 7.24 7.89 -5.78
CA LEU A 225 6.65 8.31 -7.05
C LEU A 225 5.61 9.41 -6.84
N ARG A 226 4.75 9.29 -5.82
CA ARG A 226 3.75 10.30 -5.47
C ARG A 226 4.42 11.63 -5.11
N GLN A 227 5.37 11.62 -4.17
CA GLN A 227 6.12 12.80 -3.75
C GLN A 227 6.88 13.44 -4.92
N SER A 228 7.53 12.61 -5.75
CA SER A 228 8.25 13.11 -6.93
C SER A 228 7.32 13.77 -7.93
N SER A 229 6.14 13.19 -8.17
CA SER A 229 5.13 13.75 -9.07
C SER A 229 4.59 15.09 -8.56
N GLU A 230 4.26 15.17 -7.26
CA GLU A 230 3.80 16.41 -6.63
C GLU A 230 4.86 17.52 -6.67
N GLN A 231 6.11 17.19 -6.32
CA GLN A 231 7.22 18.13 -6.37
C GLN A 231 7.44 18.64 -7.80
N LEU A 232 7.54 17.73 -8.78
CA LEU A 232 7.76 18.11 -10.17
C LEU A 232 6.62 18.97 -10.71
N LYS A 233 5.37 18.68 -10.32
CA LYS A 233 4.22 19.51 -10.68
C LYS A 233 4.36 20.94 -10.15
N THR A 234 4.67 21.12 -8.87
CA THR A 234 4.87 22.46 -8.28
C THR A 234 6.04 23.20 -8.92
N GLU A 235 7.14 22.52 -9.22
CA GLU A 235 8.30 23.10 -9.91
C GLU A 235 7.97 23.53 -11.35
N LEU A 236 7.16 22.74 -12.06
CA LEU A 236 6.69 23.06 -13.41
C LEU A 236 5.76 24.28 -13.41
N GLU A 237 4.82 24.35 -12.45
CA GLU A 237 3.93 25.51 -12.28
C GLU A 237 4.76 26.78 -12.01
N THR A 238 5.71 26.70 -11.09
CA THR A 238 6.61 27.83 -10.76
C THR A 238 7.43 28.27 -11.97
N LEU A 239 8.04 27.34 -12.71
CA LEU A 239 8.84 27.67 -13.89
C LEU A 239 7.98 28.25 -15.01
N SER A 240 6.77 27.75 -15.21
CA SER A 240 5.82 28.29 -16.17
C SER A 240 5.51 29.75 -15.88
N ASP A 241 5.15 30.08 -14.64
CA ASP A 241 4.86 31.46 -14.22
C ASP A 241 6.07 32.38 -14.39
N ASP A 242 7.26 31.89 -13.99
CA ASP A 242 8.52 32.60 -14.13
C ASP A 242 8.89 32.89 -15.59
N ILE A 243 8.69 31.92 -16.48
CA ILE A 243 8.94 32.08 -17.92
C ILE A 243 7.98 33.11 -18.50
N ASN A 244 6.69 33.06 -18.14
CA ASN A 244 5.68 34.00 -18.61
C ASN A 244 6.04 35.43 -18.18
N ILE A 245 6.27 35.67 -16.89
CA ILE A 245 6.65 36.98 -16.34
C ILE A 245 7.93 37.50 -17.01
N SER A 246 8.95 36.65 -17.13
CA SER A 246 10.24 37.05 -17.72
C SER A 246 10.09 37.39 -19.21
N SER A 247 9.27 36.63 -19.94
CA SER A 247 9.02 36.84 -21.37
C SER A 247 8.22 38.11 -21.63
N ASP A 248 7.20 38.39 -20.81
CA ASP A 248 6.41 39.62 -20.89
C ASP A 248 7.28 40.85 -20.63
N GLN A 249 8.12 40.80 -19.58
CA GLN A 249 9.05 41.88 -19.29
C GLN A 249 10.07 42.07 -20.42
N TYR A 250 10.65 40.99 -20.94
CA TYR A 250 11.57 41.04 -22.07
C TYR A 250 10.93 41.69 -23.31
N ASN A 251 9.69 41.32 -23.64
CA ASN A 251 8.97 41.89 -24.79
C ASN A 251 8.62 43.37 -24.59
N ALA A 252 8.27 43.77 -23.37
CA ALA A 252 8.05 45.17 -23.02
C ALA A 252 9.34 45.99 -23.14
N ASP A 253 10.45 45.47 -22.64
CA ASP A 253 11.76 46.13 -22.68
C ASP A 253 12.30 46.23 -24.11
N ILE A 254 12.08 45.22 -24.96
CA ILE A 254 12.37 45.27 -26.39
C ILE A 254 11.57 46.39 -27.07
N SER A 255 10.27 46.48 -26.77
CA SER A 255 9.41 47.53 -27.34
C SER A 255 9.86 48.93 -26.92
N SER A 256 10.22 49.11 -25.65
CA SER A 256 10.79 50.36 -25.14
C SER A 256 12.13 50.69 -25.81
N LEU A 257 13.03 49.72 -25.93
CA LEU A 257 14.33 49.93 -26.56
C LEU A 257 14.20 50.32 -28.03
N ASN A 258 13.28 49.70 -28.77
CA ASN A 258 13.03 50.06 -30.17
C ASN A 258 12.55 51.51 -30.29
N ALA A 259 11.63 51.95 -29.43
CA ALA A 259 11.18 53.35 -29.42
C ALA A 259 12.33 54.33 -29.09
N ASP A 260 13.20 53.97 -28.14
CA ASP A 260 14.35 54.80 -27.77
C ASP A 260 15.42 54.84 -28.88
N ILE A 261 15.60 53.75 -29.64
CA ILE A 261 16.46 53.72 -30.83
C ILE A 261 15.89 54.62 -31.93
N GLU A 262 14.58 54.58 -32.19
CA GLU A 262 13.93 55.48 -33.15
C GLU A 262 14.10 56.95 -32.75
N GLN A 263 13.93 57.26 -31.46
CA GLN A 263 14.15 58.61 -30.94
C GLN A 263 15.61 59.05 -31.09
N PHE A 264 16.57 58.19 -30.75
CA PHE A 264 17.99 58.46 -30.92
C PHE A 264 18.34 58.77 -32.39
N ASN A 265 17.81 57.98 -33.33
CA ASN A 265 18.02 58.20 -34.76
C ASN A 265 17.45 59.54 -35.23
N ALA A 266 16.22 59.88 -34.81
CA ALA A 266 15.62 61.17 -35.15
C ALA A 266 16.40 62.37 -34.57
N GLN A 267 16.93 62.24 -33.36
CA GLN A 267 17.77 63.27 -32.72
C GLN A 267 19.11 63.43 -33.46
N ALA A 268 19.70 62.33 -33.90
CA ALA A 268 20.92 62.34 -34.70
C ALA A 268 20.70 63.04 -36.06
N ASP A 269 19.62 62.71 -36.76
CA ASP A 269 19.28 63.28 -38.07
C ASP A 269 19.00 64.79 -38.01
N THR A 270 18.46 65.28 -36.89
CA THR A 270 18.16 66.69 -36.66
C THR A 270 19.33 67.49 -36.09
N GLY A 271 20.48 66.85 -35.84
CA GLY A 271 21.66 67.51 -35.28
C GLY A 271 21.51 67.92 -33.81
N THR A 272 20.71 67.18 -33.03
CA THR A 272 20.41 67.49 -31.63
C THR A 272 21.65 67.37 -30.73
N TYR A 273 22.58 66.45 -31.04
CA TYR A 273 23.81 66.27 -30.27
C TYR A 273 24.84 67.35 -30.62
N ALA A 274 25.27 68.13 -29.62
CA ALA A 274 26.17 69.26 -29.83
C ALA A 274 27.63 68.80 -30.01
N THR A 275 27.98 67.62 -29.50
CA THR A 275 29.31 67.04 -29.62
C THR A 275 29.28 65.54 -29.95
N GLU A 276 30.36 65.05 -30.55
CA GLU A 276 30.56 63.62 -30.79
C GLU A 276 30.50 62.80 -29.50
N THR A 277 31.01 63.35 -28.40
CA THR A 277 31.00 62.70 -27.08
C THR A 277 29.58 62.44 -26.59
N GLU A 278 28.66 63.40 -26.77
CA GLU A 278 27.24 63.24 -26.38
C GLU A 278 26.55 62.17 -27.22
N PHE A 279 26.79 62.17 -28.54
CA PHE A 279 26.27 61.16 -29.45
C PHE A 279 26.75 59.75 -29.06
N GLN A 280 28.06 59.58 -28.84
CA GLN A 280 28.62 58.28 -28.46
C GLN A 280 28.14 57.82 -27.09
N ALA A 281 27.93 58.73 -26.13
CA ALA A 281 27.38 58.39 -24.82
C ALA A 281 25.94 57.86 -24.92
N ALA A 282 25.08 58.55 -25.69
CA ALA A 282 23.71 58.11 -25.93
C ALA A 282 23.65 56.75 -26.65
N ARG A 283 24.50 56.56 -27.67
CA ARG A 283 24.64 55.28 -28.38
C ARG A 283 25.09 54.16 -27.45
N ALA A 284 26.07 54.43 -26.58
CA ALA A 284 26.58 53.44 -25.64
C ALA A 284 25.51 52.98 -24.63
N ALA A 285 24.64 53.90 -24.18
CA ALA A 285 23.52 53.55 -23.30
C ALA A 285 22.52 52.58 -23.96
N LEU A 286 22.20 52.79 -25.24
CA LEU A 286 21.35 51.86 -26.01
C LEU A 286 22.03 50.50 -26.20
N LEU A 287 23.32 50.48 -26.52
CA LEU A 287 24.08 49.23 -26.66
C LEU A 287 24.13 48.43 -25.35
N SER A 288 24.27 49.10 -24.20
CA SER A 288 24.20 48.45 -22.88
C SER A 288 22.86 47.71 -22.70
N ARG A 289 21.75 48.37 -23.05
CA ARG A 289 20.41 47.76 -22.96
C ARG A 289 20.23 46.59 -23.93
N VAL A 290 20.79 46.68 -25.14
CA VAL A 290 20.82 45.55 -26.09
C VAL A 290 21.51 44.34 -25.44
N ASP A 291 22.66 44.54 -24.81
CA ASP A 291 23.42 43.45 -24.20
C ASP A 291 22.74 42.89 -22.94
N GLU A 292 22.10 43.74 -22.12
CA GLU A 292 21.25 43.29 -21.02
C GLU A 292 20.07 42.44 -21.50
N LEU A 293 19.43 42.81 -22.61
CA LEU A 293 18.32 42.04 -23.17
C LEU A 293 18.78 40.69 -23.73
N LYS A 294 19.96 40.62 -24.35
CA LYS A 294 20.54 39.33 -24.77
C LYS A 294 20.76 38.41 -23.57
N GLN A 295 21.32 38.91 -22.48
CA GLN A 295 21.51 38.13 -21.26
C GLN A 295 20.17 37.67 -20.66
N ARG A 296 19.16 38.55 -20.61
CA ARG A 296 17.81 38.16 -20.16
C ARG A 296 17.21 37.07 -21.05
N ARG A 297 17.42 37.15 -22.37
CA ARG A 297 16.96 36.11 -23.29
C ARG A 297 17.63 34.76 -23.00
N GLU A 298 18.94 34.73 -22.79
CA GLU A 298 19.66 33.51 -22.41
C GLU A 298 19.12 32.91 -21.10
N VAL A 299 18.82 33.74 -20.10
CA VAL A 299 18.21 33.29 -18.84
C VAL A 299 16.83 32.67 -19.07
N ILE A 300 16.00 33.28 -19.92
CA ILE A 300 14.69 32.72 -20.29
C ILE A 300 14.85 31.37 -21.00
N ASP A 301 15.78 31.27 -21.96
CA ASP A 301 16.04 30.03 -22.70
C ASP A 301 16.51 28.91 -21.75
N VAL A 302 17.33 29.22 -20.74
CA VAL A 302 17.72 28.28 -19.67
C VAL A 302 16.51 27.84 -18.83
N LYS A 303 15.60 28.76 -18.47
CA LYS A 303 14.37 28.40 -17.74
C LYS A 303 13.49 27.46 -18.57
N ILE A 304 13.33 27.73 -19.87
CA ILE A 304 12.58 26.88 -20.79
C ILE A 304 13.20 25.48 -20.87
N ALA A 305 14.53 25.40 -21.02
CA ALA A 305 15.22 24.10 -21.04
C ALA A 305 15.02 23.30 -19.74
N ASN A 306 15.04 23.97 -18.59
CA ASN A 306 14.80 23.34 -17.29
C ASN A 306 13.34 22.86 -17.14
N TYR A 307 12.37 23.68 -17.58
CA TYR A 307 10.96 23.29 -17.63
C TYR A 307 10.77 22.01 -18.46
N GLU A 308 11.34 21.97 -19.67
CA GLU A 308 11.24 20.82 -20.56
C GLU A 308 11.88 19.56 -19.97
N ALA A 309 13.05 19.67 -19.34
CA ALA A 309 13.69 18.56 -18.65
C ALA A 309 12.83 18.01 -17.49
N LYS A 310 12.23 18.90 -16.68
CA LYS A 310 11.34 18.50 -15.58
C LYS A 310 10.04 17.88 -16.08
N ARG A 311 9.50 18.37 -17.20
CA ARG A 311 8.29 17.81 -17.82
C ARG A 311 8.52 16.37 -18.27
N LEU A 312 9.70 16.08 -18.84
CA LEU A 312 10.09 14.71 -19.19
C LEU A 312 10.21 13.82 -17.95
N SER A 313 10.84 14.32 -16.88
CA SER A 313 10.90 13.59 -15.60
C SER A 313 9.52 13.32 -15.02
N TYR A 314 8.62 14.31 -15.04
CA TYR A 314 7.24 14.17 -14.55
C TYR A 314 6.49 13.07 -15.31
N ASN A 315 6.54 13.10 -16.65
CA ASN A 315 5.91 12.08 -17.48
C ASN A 315 6.46 10.69 -17.17
N LYS A 316 7.78 10.56 -17.00
CA LYS A 316 8.41 9.29 -16.62
C LYS A 316 7.91 8.78 -15.26
N THR A 317 7.82 9.64 -14.25
CA THR A 317 7.29 9.30 -12.93
C THR A 317 5.84 8.81 -13.01
N VAL A 318 5.00 9.51 -13.80
CA VAL A 318 3.61 9.11 -14.03
C VAL A 318 3.52 7.77 -14.75
N ASP A 319 4.35 7.54 -15.78
CA ASP A 319 4.39 6.27 -16.52
C ASP A 319 4.82 5.10 -15.62
N GLU A 320 5.79 5.33 -14.73
CA GLU A 320 6.25 4.34 -13.78
C GLU A 320 5.17 4.01 -12.73
N SER A 321 4.50 5.03 -12.17
CA SER A 321 3.35 4.86 -11.26
C SER A 321 2.24 4.05 -11.93
N ASN A 322 1.86 4.42 -13.16
CA ASN A 322 0.85 3.69 -13.94
C ASN A 322 1.28 2.26 -14.27
N SER A 323 2.57 2.02 -14.46
CA SER A 323 3.09 0.67 -14.65
C SER A 323 2.97 -0.18 -13.39
N LEU A 324 3.30 0.35 -12.21
CA LEU A 324 3.17 -0.40 -10.95
C LEU A 324 1.71 -0.70 -10.63
N THR A 325 0.81 0.27 -10.78
CA THR A 325 -0.63 0.06 -10.56
C THR A 325 -1.20 -1.01 -11.50
N ARG A 326 -0.77 -1.02 -12.78
CA ARG A 326 -1.17 -2.09 -13.71
C ARG A 326 -0.66 -3.47 -13.31
N SER A 327 0.53 -3.56 -12.72
CA SER A 327 1.04 -4.84 -12.21
C SER A 327 0.21 -5.39 -11.05
N LEU A 328 -0.52 -4.54 -10.34
CA LEU A 328 -1.46 -4.91 -9.26
C LEU A 328 -2.86 -5.24 -9.78
N ASP A 329 -3.22 -4.78 -10.98
CA ASP A 329 -4.56 -4.94 -11.52
C ASP A 329 -4.74 -6.34 -12.12
N SER A 330 -5.32 -7.25 -11.33
CA SER A 330 -5.67 -8.58 -11.78
C SER A 330 -6.73 -8.59 -12.90
N SER A 331 -7.46 -7.49 -13.16
CA SER A 331 -8.40 -7.41 -14.29
C SER A 331 -7.71 -7.22 -15.64
N LEU A 332 -6.44 -6.78 -15.63
CA LEU A 332 -5.60 -6.63 -16.82
C LEU A 332 -4.67 -7.84 -16.93
N ALA A 333 -5.17 -8.93 -17.52
CA ALA A 333 -4.35 -10.11 -17.74
C ALA A 333 -3.05 -9.74 -18.51
N PRO A 334 -1.87 -10.22 -18.08
CA PRO A 334 -0.62 -9.93 -18.78
C PRO A 334 -0.70 -10.44 -20.22
N ALA A 335 -0.12 -9.68 -21.15
CA ALA A 335 -0.01 -10.12 -22.52
C ALA A 335 0.76 -11.45 -22.57
N PRO A 336 0.29 -12.48 -23.31
CA PRO A 336 1.01 -13.74 -23.41
C PRO A 336 2.40 -13.51 -24.00
N SER A 337 3.43 -14.07 -23.38
CA SER A 337 4.76 -14.16 -23.96
C SER A 337 4.87 -15.40 -24.86
N ILE A 338 5.66 -15.29 -25.94
CA ILE A 338 5.96 -16.38 -26.88
C ILE A 338 7.31 -16.99 -26.53
#